data_AF-A0A2S9FBE4-F1
#
_entry.id   AF-A0A2S9FBE4-F1
#
_cell.length_a   1.000
_cell.length_b   1.000
_cell.length_c   1.000
_cell.angle_alpha   90.00
_cell.angle_beta   90.00
_cell.angle_gamma   90.00
#
_symmetry.space_group_name_H-M   'P 1'
#
loop_
_entity.id
_entity.type
_entity.pdbx_description
1 polymer ?
#
loop_
_entity_poly.entity_id
_entity_poly.type
_entity_poly.pdbx_seq_one_letter_code
_entity_poly.pdbx_strand_id
1 'polypeptide(L)' 'VASIDQVVVNGDHAEANVTTFMAFAPQTRSTRSFDLQFRDDQWKICQAPN' A
#
# COMPACT_ATOMS: atom_id res chain seq x y z
N VAL A 1 6.74 -11.51 7.68
CA VAL A 1 6.90 -11.28 6.22
C VAL A 1 5.73 -10.44 5.75
N ALA A 2 5.90 -9.59 4.73
CA ALA A 2 4.83 -8.88 4.05
C ALA A 2 5.10 -9.00 2.55
N SER A 3 4.06 -9.05 1.72
CA SER A 3 4.17 -9.06 0.26
C SER A 3 3.50 -7.82 -0.33
N ILE A 4 4.14 -7.24 -1.34
CA ILE A 4 3.48 -6.32 -2.25
C ILE A 4 2.95 -7.19 -3.37
N ASP A 5 1.63 -7.27 -3.49
CA ASP A 5 0.97 -8.20 -4.41
C ASP A 5 0.86 -7.57 -5.80
N GLN A 6 0.56 -6.27 -5.86
CA GLN A 6 0.43 -5.51 -7.10
C GLN A 6 0.67 -4.01 -6.86
N VAL A 7 1.24 -3.36 -7.87
CA VAL A 7 1.31 -1.90 -7.98
C VAL A 7 0.75 -1.50 -9.35
N VAL A 8 -0.22 -0.59 -9.37
CA VAL A 8 -0.75 0.01 -10.61
C VAL A 8 -0.41 1.49 -10.60
N VAL A 9 0.28 1.97 -11.64
CA VAL A 9 0.67 3.37 -11.79
C VAL A 9 -0.19 4.03 -12.87
N ASN A 10 -0.76 5.19 -12.56
CA ASN A 10 -1.53 6.02 -13.46
C ASN A 10 -1.07 7.49 -13.35
N GLY A 11 -0.12 7.88 -14.19
CA GLY A 11 0.48 9.21 -14.13
C GLY A 11 1.25 9.43 -12.83
N ASP A 12 0.87 10.46 -12.08
CA ASP A 12 1.41 10.82 -10.76
C ASP A 12 0.66 10.14 -9.60
N HIS A 13 -0.33 9.28 -9.89
CA HIS A 13 -1.05 8.47 -8.91
C HIS A 13 -0.71 6.98 -9.05
N ALA A 14 -0.80 6.24 -7.95
CA ALA A 14 -0.69 4.79 -7.97
C ALA A 14 -1.55 4.14 -6.89
N GLU A 15 -1.90 2.87 -7.09
CA GLU A 15 -2.53 2.03 -6.06
C GLU A 15 -1.64 0.82 -5.81
N ALA A 16 -1.34 0.54 -4.54
CA ALA A 16 -0.56 -0.63 -4.13
C ALA A 16 -1.39 -1.54 -3.22
N ASN A 17 -1.48 -2.81 -3.59
CA ASN A 17 -2.08 -3.85 -2.76
C ASN A 17 -1.00 -4.59 -1.99
N VAL A 18 -1.14 -4.62 -0.66
CA VAL A 18 -0.15 -5.21 0.24
C VAL A 18 -0.83 -6.23 1.14
N THR A 19 -0.27 -7.44 1.20
CA THR A 19 -0.68 -8.48 2.13
C THR A 19 0.32 -8.58 3.27
N THR A 20 -0.18 -8.45 4.50
CA THR A 20 0.61 -8.52 5.73
C THR A 20 0.15 -9.66 6.62
N PHE A 21 1.07 -10.16 7.46
CA PHE A 21 0.82 -11.22 8.43
C PHE A 21 0.61 -10.55 9.80
N MET A 22 -0.45 -10.92 10.52
CA MET A 22 -0.67 -10.36 11.86
C MET A 22 0.39 -10.87 12.84
N ALA A 23 0.98 -9.98 13.63
CA ALA A 23 2.15 -10.29 14.49
C ALA A 23 1.91 -11.44 15.48
N PHE A 24 0.69 -11.56 16.03
CA PHE A 24 0.31 -12.61 16.99
C PHE A 24 -0.45 -13.78 16.34
N ALA A 25 -0.76 -13.70 15.05
CA ALA A 25 -1.49 -14.71 14.31
C ALA A 25 -0.99 -14.75 12.85
N PRO A 26 0.21 -15.31 12.59
CA PRO A 26 0.81 -15.30 11.26
C PRO A 26 0.01 -16.11 10.22
N GLN A 27 -0.94 -16.97 10.64
CA GLN A 27 -1.88 -17.62 9.72
C GLN A 27 -2.95 -16.65 9.22
N THR A 28 -3.19 -15.54 9.91
CA THR A 28 -4.13 -14.51 9.50
C THR A 28 -3.42 -13.46 8.65
N ARG A 29 -3.94 -13.30 7.43
CA ARG A 29 -3.46 -12.33 6.45
C ARG A 29 -4.43 -11.17 6.37
N SER A 30 -3.90 -9.96 6.28
CA SER A 30 -4.67 -8.76 5.99
C SER A 30 -4.15 -8.15 4.69
N THR A 31 -5.05 -8.00 3.72
CA THR A 31 -4.77 -7.28 2.48
C THR A 31 -5.32 -5.87 2.60
N ARG A 32 -4.49 -4.88 2.29
CA ARG A 32 -4.88 -3.46 2.28
C ARG A 32 -4.39 -2.80 1.00
N SER A 33 -5.25 -1.96 0.42
CA SER A 33 -4.88 -1.05 -0.66
C SER A 33 -4.35 0.27 -0.10
N PHE A 34 -3.37 0.84 -0.78
CA PHE A 34 -2.81 2.15 -0.49
C PHE A 34 -2.84 2.98 -1.76
N ASP A 35 -3.51 4.13 -1.70
CA ASP A 35 -3.36 5.17 -2.71
C ASP A 35 -2.04 5.89 -2.49
N LEU A 36 -1.31 6.13 -3.57
CA LEU A 36 -0.06 6.89 -3.58
C LEU A 36 -0.16 8.06 -4.55
N GLN A 37 0.60 9.11 -4.24
CA GLN A 37 0.86 10.23 -5.12
C GLN A 37 2.37 10.48 -5.19
N PHE A 38 2.86 10.74 -6.40
CA PHE A 38 4.24 11.14 -6.63
C PHE A 38 4.41 12.64 -6.39
N ARG A 39 5.08 13.00 -5.29
CA ARG A 39 5.34 14.40 -4.90
C ARG A 39 6.69 14.50 -4.20
N ASP A 40 7.36 15.63 -4.39
CA ASP A 40 8.72 15.87 -3.87
C ASP A 40 9.71 14.76 -4.31
N ASP A 41 9.60 14.35 -5.58
CA ASP A 41 10.37 13.25 -6.20
C ASP A 41 10.26 11.88 -5.50
N GLN A 42 9.16 11.67 -4.76
CA GLN A 42 8.92 10.43 -4.02
C GLN A 42 7.45 10.02 -4.07
N TRP A 43 7.21 8.70 -4.11
CA TRP A 43 5.87 8.16 -3.87
C TRP A 43 5.51 8.28 -2.39
N LYS A 44 4.36 8.90 -2.11
CA LYS A 44 3.85 9.06 -0.74
C LYS A 44 2.43 8.52 -0.65
N ILE A 45 2.11 7.84 0.44
CA ILE A 45 0.74 7.36 0.71
C ILE A 45 -0.17 8.59 0.88
N CYS A 46 -1.32 8.58 0.20
CA CYS A 46 -2.38 9.56 0.41
C CYS A 46 -2.96 9.35 1.81
N GLN A 47 -2.80 10.33 2.70
CA GLN A 47 -3.65 10.40 3.89
C GLN A 47 -4.97 11.03 3.47
N ALA A 48 -6.07 10.30 3.58
CA ALA A 48 -7.39 10.94 3.53
C ALA A 48 -7.42 12.02 4.63
N PRO A 49 -7.92 13.24 4.34
CA PRO A 49 -8.14 14.23 5.38
C PRO A 49 -9.10 13.63 6.41
N ASN A 50 -8.74 13.75 7.70
CA ASN A 50 -9.60 13.37 8.82
C ASN A 50 -10.80 14.32 8.93
#